data_AF-A0A1H4UEU0-F1
#
_entry.id   AF-A0A1H4UEU0-F1
#
_cell.length_a   1.000
_cell.length_b   1.000
_cell.length_c   1.000
_cell.angle_alpha   90.00
_cell.angle_beta   90.00
_cell.angle_gamma   90.00
#
_symmetry.space_group_name_H-M   'P 1'
#
loop_
_entity.id
_entity.type
_entity.pdbx_description
1 polymer ?
#
loop_
_entity_poly.entity_id
_entity_poly.type
_entity_poly.pdbx_seq_one_letter_code
_entity_poly.pdbx_strand_id
1 'polypeptide(L)' 'MALPDEVYVVAGTFDDGAGSHPAGTFLHAPAGSWHVPASVTGCTLFLFHPEG' A
#
# COMPACT_ATOMS: atom_id res chain seq x y z
N MET A 1 -15.96 11.82 2.45
CA MET A 1 -16.09 10.63 1.57
C MET A 1 -14.71 10.03 1.53
N ALA A 2 -14.52 8.74 1.77
CA ALA A 2 -13.18 8.15 1.66
C ALA A 2 -12.66 8.34 0.22
N LEU A 3 -11.40 8.73 0.05
CA LEU A 3 -10.76 8.83 -1.26
C LEU A 3 -9.94 7.56 -1.55
N PRO A 4 -9.59 7.33 -2.84
CA PRO A 4 -8.70 6.24 -3.19
C PRO A 4 -7.24 6.57 -2.84
N ASP A 5 -6.46 5.50 -2.66
CA ASP A 5 -5.01 5.54 -2.49
C ASP A 5 -4.31 4.76 -3.59
N GLU A 6 -3.13 5.24 -3.98
CA GLU A 6 -2.24 4.52 -4.88
C GLU A 6 -0.93 4.22 -4.15
N VAL A 7 -0.54 2.95 -4.13
CA VAL A 7 0.68 2.50 -3.45
C VAL A 7 1.60 1.84 -4.45
N TYR A 8 2.87 2.25 -4.46
CA TYR A 8 3.94 1.54 -5.15
C TYR A 8 4.99 1.05 -4.16
N VAL A 9 5.29 -0.24 -4.18
CA VAL A 9 6.30 -0.85 -3.31
C VAL A 9 7.68 -0.66 -3.94
N VAL A 10 8.44 0.30 -3.42
CA VAL A 10 9.79 0.64 -3.92
C VAL A 10 10.80 -0.44 -3.52
N ALA A 11 10.73 -0.90 -2.28
CA ALA A 11 11.64 -1.92 -1.74
C ALA A 11 10.96 -2.76 -0.64
N GLY A 12 11.44 -4.00 -0.44
CA GLY A 12 10.91 -4.93 0.55
C GLY A 12 9.54 -5.53 0.15
N THR A 13 8.76 -5.93 1.15
CA THR A 13 7.42 -6.51 0.97
C THR A 13 6.43 -5.80 1.88
N PHE A 14 5.36 -5.28 1.31
CA PHE A 14 4.24 -4.66 2.02
C PHE A 14 3.12 -5.68 2.19
N ASP A 15 2.67 -5.90 3.41
CA ASP A 15 1.45 -6.67 3.67
C ASP A 15 0.33 -5.71 4.06
N ASP A 16 -0.79 -5.80 3.35
CA ASP A 16 -1.95 -4.92 3.54
C ASP A 16 -3.05 -5.54 4.43
N GLY A 17 -2.80 -6.74 4.97
CA GLY A 17 -3.76 -7.54 5.74
C GLY A 17 -4.62 -8.49 4.90
N ALA A 18 -4.68 -8.30 3.58
CA ALA A 18 -5.32 -9.20 2.63
C ALA A 18 -4.31 -9.99 1.79
N GLY A 19 -3.10 -9.45 1.58
CA GLY A 19 -2.02 -10.12 0.89
C GLY A 19 -0.68 -9.41 1.01
N SER A 20 0.36 -10.11 0.56
CA SER A 20 1.73 -9.61 0.56
C SER A 20 2.16 -9.17 -0.85
N HIS A 21 2.70 -7.96 -0.93
CA HIS A 21 3.01 -7.23 -2.14
C HIS A 21 4.52 -6.95 -2.20
N PRO A 22 5.31 -7.70 -2.99
CA PRO A 22 6.75 -7.49 -3.10
C PRO A 22 7.09 -6.21 -3.87
N ALA A 23 8.35 -5.77 -3.77
CA ALA A 23 8.90 -4.65 -4.53
C ALA A 23 8.56 -4.74 -6.03
N GLY A 24 8.17 -3.61 -6.62
CA GLY A 24 7.66 -3.52 -7.99
C GLY A 24 6.14 -3.65 -8.12
N THR A 25 5.43 -4.00 -7.04
CA THR A 25 3.97 -4.05 -7.05
C THR A 25 3.37 -2.63 -7.02
N PHE A 26 2.39 -2.40 -7.88
CA PHE A 26 1.50 -1.25 -7.82
C PHE A 26 0.12 -1.71 -7.34
N LEU A 27 -0.40 -1.06 -6.31
CA LEU A 27 -1.73 -1.30 -5.77
C LEU A 27 -2.59 -0.07 -6.01
N HIS A 28 -3.73 -0.30 -6.66
CA HIS A 28 -4.83 0.64 -6.71
C HIS A 28 -5.82 0.28 -5.60
N ALA A 29 -5.98 1.16 -4.61
CA ALA A 29 -6.92 1.01 -3.51
C ALA A 29 -8.13 1.94 -3.74
N PRO A 30 -9.29 1.43 -4.20
CA PRO A 30 -10.48 2.25 -4.41
C PRO A 30 -10.93 2.96 -3.12
N ALA A 31 -11.69 4.04 -3.29
CA ALA A 31 -12.32 4.76 -2.18
C ALA A 31 -13.05 3.81 -1.21
N GLY A 32 -12.72 3.91 0.09
CA GLY A 32 -13.29 3.06 1.13
C GLY A 32 -12.54 1.75 1.37
N SER A 33 -11.43 1.52 0.68
CA SER A 33 -10.47 0.45 1.03
C SER A 33 -9.90 0.67 2.43
N TRP A 34 -9.47 -0.42 3.05
CA TRP A 34 -8.75 -0.40 4.32
C TRP A 34 -7.57 -1.37 4.24
N HIS A 35 -6.52 -1.08 5.00
CA HIS A 35 -5.32 -1.90 5.09
C HIS A 35 -4.95 -2.10 6.57
N VAL A 36 -4.29 -3.21 6.89
CA VAL A 36 -3.57 -3.43 8.15
C VAL A 36 -2.08 -3.51 7.81
N PRO A 37 -1.36 -2.37 7.76
CA PRO A 37 0.00 -2.33 7.25
C PRO A 37 0.97 -3.16 8.09
N ALA A 38 1.69 -4.07 7.45
CA ALA A 38 2.76 -4.83 8.08
C ALA A 38 3.92 -5.11 7.11
N SER A 39 5.07 -5.45 7.68
CA SER A 39 6.21 -5.99 6.93
C SER A 39 7.15 -6.75 7.86
N VAL A 40 7.51 -7.98 7.50
CA VAL A 40 8.42 -8.82 8.31
C VAL A 40 9.85 -8.28 8.27
N THR A 41 10.31 -7.83 7.10
CA THR A 41 11.70 -7.37 6.88
C THR A 41 11.81 -5.87 6.65
N GLY A 42 10.69 -5.14 6.73
CA GLY A 42 10.59 -3.74 6.33
C GLY A 42 10.30 -3.57 4.84
N CYS A 43 9.71 -2.42 4.50
CA CYS A 43 9.46 -2.00 3.12
C CYS A 43 9.59 -0.48 2.98
N THR A 44 9.67 -0.01 1.74
CA THR A 44 9.63 1.40 1.38
C THR A 44 8.53 1.59 0.36
N LEU A 45 7.63 2.54 0.60
CA LEU A 45 6.46 2.81 -0.21
C LEU A 45 6.55 4.21 -0.81
N PHE A 46 6.14 4.32 -2.07
CA PHE A 46 5.63 5.59 -2.58
C PHE A 46 4.11 5.54 -2.45
N LEU A 47 3.57 6.40 -1.59
CA LEU A 47 2.13 6.50 -1.33
C LEU A 47 1.63 7.82 -1.93
N PHE A 48 0.59 7.74 -2.74
CA PHE A 48 -0.21 8.90 -3.12
C PHE A 48 -1.57 8.80 -2.43
N HIS A 49 -1.79 9.74 -1.50
CA HIS A 49 -3.07 9.99 -0.86
C HIS A 49 -3.49 11.41 -1.23
N PRO A 50 -4.57 11.63 -1.99
CA PRO A 50 -4.91 12.93 -2.56
C PRO A 50 -5.22 14.03 -1.54
N GLU A 51 -5.36 13.68 -0.26
CA GLU A 51 -5.66 14.58 0.86
C GLU A 51 -4.59 14.54 1.97
N GLY A 52 -3.46 13.87 1.71
CA GLY A 52 -2.31 13.72 2.63
C GLY A 52 -1.18 14.72 2.42
#